data_AF-A0A814L2L9-F1
#
_entry.id   AF-A0A814L2L9-F1
#
_cell.length_a   1.000
_cell.length_b   1.000
_cell.length_c   1.000
_cell.angle_alpha   90.00
_cell.angle_beta   90.00
_cell.angle_gamma   90.00
#
_symmetry.space_group_name_H-M   'P 1'
#
loop_
_entity.id
_entity.type
_entity.pdbx_description
1 polymer ?
#
loop_
_entity_poly.entity_id
_entity_poly.type
_entity_poly.pdbx_seq_one_letter_code
_entity_poly.pdbx_strand_id
1 'polypeptide(L)'
;MSRFHPLDFRLMAMSQFQILILLCQTATWTISGDLNQFLTQQLATSQALSREVFEAQVVALVEQMQTTTVANVKYTDQLVSLAILNSRIMSALNTNTYLTKNPLVSGYYILHGSYPVGNYSISNVSNLNNIYCDCTYQSNCTFQAGFYNYSIRPAHGQASLYKPSPPPIFIVPGMLVGCLPHDSMLLSTLECFYNRSCLDLIGVSQAIIPLNATVPSRFRVNTTVNTMFEQLFVETWQNSSNFTSYYNACHPKTCFYTYTQRGNFLYALTILVSLIGGLTTILGIFVSLLVQFFRGLLLKCRGDTIHIVENDLAGRQLFYFCCFVSHLCNDIENLFDLLYF
;
A
#
# COMPACT_ATOMS: atom_id res chain seq x y z
N MET A 1 47.90 -6.94 16.52
CA MET A 1 47.19 -6.33 15.38
C MET A 1 47.57 -7.09 14.11
N SER A 2 46.57 -7.56 13.37
CA SER A 2 46.77 -8.36 12.16
C SER A 2 47.45 -7.52 11.06
N ARG A 3 48.34 -8.17 10.30
CA ARG A 3 49.19 -7.51 9.30
C ARG A 3 48.51 -7.46 7.93
N PHE A 4 47.21 -7.19 7.83
CA PHE A 4 46.53 -7.18 6.54
C PHE A 4 46.41 -5.76 5.98
N HIS A 5 46.25 -5.65 4.65
CA HIS A 5 45.97 -4.39 3.98
C HIS A 5 44.65 -3.78 4.51
N PRO A 6 44.49 -2.44 4.62
CA PRO A 6 43.24 -1.84 5.11
C PRO A 6 41.98 -2.23 4.32
N LEU A 7 42.12 -2.50 3.02
CA LEU A 7 41.04 -3.00 2.15
C LEU A 7 40.86 -4.53 2.18
N ASP A 8 41.65 -5.24 2.98
CA ASP A 8 41.57 -6.69 3.05
C ASP A 8 40.27 -7.11 3.74
N PHE A 9 39.48 -7.94 3.04
CA PHE A 9 38.18 -8.38 3.53
C PHE A 9 38.29 -9.04 4.91
N ARG A 10 39.38 -9.76 5.20
CA ARG A 10 39.57 -10.44 6.49
C ARG A 10 39.62 -9.50 7.69
N LEU A 11 39.91 -8.21 7.48
CA LEU A 11 39.88 -7.21 8.55
C LEU A 11 38.46 -6.77 8.91
N MET A 12 37.55 -6.73 7.93
CA MET A 12 36.20 -6.20 8.09
C MET A 12 35.13 -7.29 8.08
N ALA A 13 35.46 -8.52 7.69
CA ALA A 13 34.49 -9.60 7.54
C ALA A 13 33.70 -9.85 8.84
N MET A 14 34.39 -9.91 9.99
CA MET A 14 33.72 -10.13 11.28
C MET A 14 32.73 -9.01 11.62
N SER A 15 33.12 -7.75 11.39
CA SER A 15 32.27 -6.61 11.68
C SER A 15 31.06 -6.54 10.76
N GLN A 16 31.29 -6.77 9.47
CA GLN A 16 30.23 -6.82 8.46
C GLN A 16 29.23 -7.94 8.69
N PHE A 17 29.68 -9.14 9.07
CA PHE A 17 28.76 -10.24 9.40
C PHE A 17 27.98 -9.98 10.69
N GLN A 18 28.60 -9.37 11.71
CA GLN A 18 27.86 -8.95 12.91
C GLN A 18 26.80 -7.90 12.60
N ILE A 19 27.12 -6.93 11.74
CA ILE A 19 26.15 -5.94 11.28
C ILE A 19 25.02 -6.61 10.52
N LEU A 20 25.32 -7.52 9.58
CA LEU A 20 24.28 -8.24 8.85
C LEU A 20 23.34 -9.02 9.80
N ILE A 21 23.89 -9.70 10.80
CA ILE A 21 23.10 -10.37 11.85
C ILE A 21 22.19 -9.37 12.56
N LEU A 22 22.73 -8.22 12.97
CA LEU A 22 21.97 -7.18 13.67
C LEU A 22 20.86 -6.60 12.79
N LEU A 23 21.11 -6.36 11.50
CA LEU A 23 20.10 -5.89 10.55
C LEU A 23 18.96 -6.91 10.43
N CYS A 24 19.27 -8.20 10.29
CA CYS A 24 18.26 -9.27 10.23
C CYS A 24 17.44 -9.38 11.53
N GLN A 25 18.10 -9.30 12.69
CA GLN A 25 17.43 -9.32 13.99
C GLN A 25 16.53 -8.11 14.17
N THR A 26 17.01 -6.92 13.80
CA THR A 26 16.24 -5.68 13.87
C THR A 26 15.01 -5.75 12.98
N ALA A 27 15.14 -6.19 11.72
CA ALA A 27 14.01 -6.38 10.83
C ALA A 27 12.97 -7.36 11.42
N THR A 28 13.44 -8.48 11.96
CA THR A 28 12.57 -9.48 12.61
C THR A 28 11.83 -8.90 13.80
N TRP A 29 12.53 -8.18 14.68
CA TRP A 29 11.94 -7.55 15.86
C TRP A 29 10.95 -6.48 15.49
N THR A 30 11.26 -5.60 14.53
CA THR A 30 10.34 -4.56 14.07
C THR A 30 9.07 -5.17 13.48
N ILE A 31 9.17 -6.18 12.61
CA ILE A 31 7.99 -6.87 12.07
C ILE A 31 7.16 -7.49 13.20
N SER A 32 7.81 -8.20 14.13
CA SER A 32 7.09 -8.88 15.22
C SER A 32 6.42 -7.90 16.19
N GLY A 33 7.06 -6.76 16.48
CA GLY A 33 6.53 -5.71 17.33
C GLY A 33 5.32 -5.04 16.69
N ASP A 34 5.45 -4.65 15.43
CA ASP A 34 4.37 -3.99 14.69
C ASP A 34 3.19 -4.95 14.45
N LEU A 35 3.47 -6.24 14.18
CA LEU A 35 2.43 -7.26 14.09
C LEU A 35 1.69 -7.44 15.42
N ASN A 36 2.41 -7.50 16.54
CA ASN A 36 1.78 -7.61 17.86
C ASN A 36 0.91 -6.38 18.14
N GLN A 37 1.39 -5.17 17.84
CA GLN A 37 0.61 -3.95 17.99
C GLN A 37 -0.64 -3.98 17.09
N PHE A 38 -0.51 -4.39 15.84
CA PHE A 38 -1.62 -4.56 14.91
C PHE A 38 -2.66 -5.54 15.44
N LEU A 39 -2.25 -6.69 15.98
CA LEU A 39 -3.15 -7.70 16.54
C LEU A 39 -3.89 -7.22 17.80
N THR A 40 -3.40 -6.19 18.49
CA THR A 40 -4.14 -5.55 19.60
C THR A 40 -5.22 -4.57 19.14
N GLN A 41 -5.21 -4.14 17.87
CA GLN A 41 -6.23 -3.24 17.35
C GLN A 41 -7.57 -3.98 17.23
N GLN A 42 -8.57 -3.52 17.99
CA GLN A 42 -9.91 -4.08 17.90
C GLN A 42 -10.64 -3.56 16.66
N LEU A 43 -10.87 -4.44 15.69
CA LEU A 43 -11.81 -4.24 14.59
C LEU A 43 -13.27 -4.49 15.00
N ALA A 44 -13.50 -5.15 16.14
CA ALA A 44 -14.82 -5.46 16.64
C ALA A 44 -15.50 -4.19 17.18
N THR A 45 -16.49 -3.71 16.43
CA THR A 45 -17.31 -2.56 16.79
C THR A 45 -18.65 -3.01 17.39
N SER A 46 -19.34 -2.12 18.11
CA SER A 46 -20.67 -2.39 18.68
C SER A 46 -21.74 -2.64 17.61
N GLN A 47 -21.49 -2.19 16.38
CA GLN A 47 -22.31 -2.43 15.19
C GLN A 47 -21.46 -3.21 14.18
N ALA A 48 -21.99 -4.31 13.65
CA ALA A 48 -21.29 -5.07 12.61
C ALA A 48 -21.18 -4.22 11.34
N LEU A 49 -19.96 -4.10 10.81
CA LEU A 49 -19.71 -3.41 9.55
C LEU A 49 -20.27 -4.23 8.38
N SER A 50 -20.63 -3.53 7.29
CA SER A 50 -20.91 -4.22 6.02
C SER A 50 -19.63 -4.88 5.50
N ARG A 51 -19.77 -5.87 4.62
CA ARG A 51 -18.63 -6.58 4.04
C ARG A 51 -17.67 -5.63 3.34
N GLU A 52 -18.21 -4.70 2.56
CA GLU A 52 -17.42 -3.73 1.79
C GLU A 52 -16.63 -2.80 2.72
N VAL A 53 -17.27 -2.34 3.81
CA VAL A 53 -16.61 -1.46 4.79
C VAL A 53 -15.55 -2.23 5.57
N PHE A 54 -15.82 -3.47 5.98
CA PHE A 54 -14.85 -4.33 6.64
C PHE A 54 -13.63 -4.58 5.75
N GLU A 55 -13.84 -5.01 4.51
CA GLU A 55 -12.76 -5.31 3.57
C GLU A 55 -11.90 -4.06 3.30
N ALA A 56 -12.53 -2.90 3.09
CA ALA A 56 -11.83 -1.63 2.91
C ALA A 56 -11.02 -1.22 4.15
N GLN A 57 -11.58 -1.35 5.35
CA GLN A 57 -10.87 -1.03 6.59
C GLN A 57 -9.70 -1.97 6.84
N VAL A 58 -9.85 -3.27 6.59
CA VAL A 58 -8.76 -4.24 6.76
C VAL A 58 -7.61 -3.94 5.80
N VAL A 59 -7.92 -3.69 4.53
CA VAL A 59 -6.88 -3.31 3.55
C VAL A 59 -6.16 -2.05 3.99
N ALA A 60 -6.90 -0.99 4.35
CA ALA A 60 -6.32 0.27 4.78
C ALA A 60 -5.42 0.12 6.02
N LEU A 61 -5.85 -0.65 7.03
CA LEU A 61 -5.06 -0.88 8.24
C LEU A 61 -3.79 -1.70 7.96
N VAL A 62 -3.88 -2.72 7.11
CA VAL A 62 -2.72 -3.52 6.74
C VAL A 62 -1.72 -2.69 5.93
N GLU A 63 -2.19 -1.91 4.94
CA GLU A 63 -1.35 -0.99 4.18
C GLU A 63 -0.68 0.06 5.07
N GLN A 64 -1.44 0.60 6.04
CA GLN A 64 -0.90 1.54 7.02
C GLN A 64 0.20 0.88 7.86
N MET A 65 -0.04 -0.31 8.42
CA MET A 65 0.95 -1.06 9.18
C MET A 65 2.22 -1.25 8.32
N GLN A 66 2.09 -1.83 7.14
CA GLN A 66 3.23 -2.08 6.24
C GLN A 66 4.04 -0.81 5.93
N THR A 67 3.35 0.28 5.62
CA THR A 67 3.99 1.57 5.28
C THR A 67 4.70 2.17 6.48
N THR A 68 4.06 2.15 7.66
CA THR A 68 4.63 2.69 8.90
C THR A 68 5.83 1.86 9.37
N THR A 69 5.74 0.52 9.34
CA THR A 69 6.83 -0.39 9.69
C THR A 69 8.07 -0.10 8.83
N VAL A 70 7.89 0.00 7.51
CA VAL A 70 8.97 0.30 6.57
C VAL A 70 9.57 1.69 6.81
N ALA A 71 8.74 2.71 7.05
CA ALA A 71 9.22 4.05 7.33
C ALA A 71 10.04 4.14 8.63
N ASN A 72 9.58 3.47 9.69
CA ASN A 72 10.23 3.50 11.01
C ASN A 72 11.66 2.95 10.97
N VAL A 73 11.89 1.88 10.22
CA VAL A 73 13.23 1.30 10.07
C VAL A 73 14.18 2.25 9.34
N LYS A 74 13.71 2.96 8.30
CA LYS A 74 14.54 3.97 7.62
C LYS A 74 15.02 5.06 8.57
N TYR A 75 14.14 5.55 9.45
CA TYR A 75 14.52 6.55 10.44
C TYR A 75 15.51 6.00 11.48
N THR A 76 15.31 4.75 11.90
CA THR A 76 16.20 4.11 12.86
C THR A 76 17.60 3.90 12.27
N ASP A 77 17.70 3.45 11.02
CA ASP A 77 18.97 3.31 10.32
C ASP A 77 19.76 4.63 10.23
N GLN A 78 19.07 5.71 9.85
CA GLN A 78 19.68 7.05 9.78
C GLN A 78 20.21 7.51 11.14
N LEU A 79 19.45 7.26 12.22
CA LEU A 79 19.89 7.57 13.58
C LEU A 79 21.08 6.72 14.00
N VAL A 80 21.09 5.43 13.66
CA VAL A 80 22.22 4.53 13.94
C VAL A 80 23.47 4.96 13.19
N SER A 81 23.37 5.28 11.89
CA SER A 81 24.50 5.80 11.11
C SER A 81 25.06 7.09 11.72
N LEU A 82 24.19 8.05 12.06
CA LEU A 82 24.58 9.29 12.74
C LEU A 82 25.24 9.03 14.11
N ALA A 83 24.72 8.07 14.88
CA ALA A 83 25.31 7.69 16.14
C ALA A 83 26.69 7.07 15.95
N ILE A 84 26.88 6.15 15.00
CA ILE A 84 28.17 5.52 14.71
C ILE A 84 29.21 6.55 14.28
N LEU A 85 28.83 7.46 13.38
CA LEU A 85 29.70 8.56 12.90
C LEU A 85 30.22 9.40 14.07
N ASN A 86 29.32 9.81 14.98
CA ASN A 86 29.65 10.73 16.05
C ASN A 86 30.23 10.04 17.30
N SER A 87 29.97 8.75 17.49
CA SER A 87 30.28 8.08 18.76
C SER A 87 31.77 7.98 19.03
N ARG A 88 32.67 8.04 18.04
CA ARG A 88 34.14 7.88 18.23
C ARG A 88 34.51 6.62 19.04
N ILE A 89 33.59 5.67 19.23
CA ILE A 89 33.78 4.48 20.06
C ILE A 89 34.59 3.49 19.24
N MET A 90 35.76 3.10 19.75
CA MET A 90 36.51 1.94 19.27
C MET A 90 35.70 0.68 19.60
N SER A 91 34.85 0.22 18.69
CA SER A 91 34.31 -1.13 18.80
C SER A 91 35.44 -2.11 18.44
N ALA A 92 35.40 -3.31 19.00
CA ALA A 92 36.31 -4.41 18.65
C ALA A 92 36.24 -4.84 17.15
N LEU A 93 35.49 -4.08 16.34
CA LEU A 93 35.09 -4.31 14.96
C LEU A 93 35.72 -3.32 13.98
N ASN A 94 36.84 -2.69 14.36
CA ASN A 94 37.58 -1.70 13.56
C ASN A 94 36.75 -0.44 13.22
N THR A 95 36.35 0.33 14.23
CA THR A 95 35.77 1.66 14.00
C THR A 95 36.83 2.75 13.81
N ASN A 96 36.36 3.93 13.46
CA ASN A 96 37.07 5.17 13.14
C ASN A 96 38.02 5.73 14.22
N THR A 97 38.32 5.03 15.33
CA THR A 97 39.26 5.46 16.37
C THR A 97 40.04 4.27 16.95
N TYR A 98 41.34 4.45 17.24
CA TYR A 98 42.04 3.53 18.13
C TYR A 98 43.02 4.29 19.04
N LEU A 99 43.28 3.71 20.21
CA LEU A 99 44.25 4.24 21.16
C LEU A 99 45.63 3.68 20.80
N THR A 100 46.61 4.55 20.61
CA THR A 100 48.01 4.13 20.48
C THR A 100 48.89 4.87 21.47
N LYS A 101 50.02 4.26 21.78
CA LYS A 101 51.11 4.87 22.55
C LYS A 101 52.21 5.31 21.59
N ASN A 102 52.72 6.53 21.75
CA ASN A 102 53.91 6.98 21.02
C ASN A 102 55.10 6.46 21.82
N PRO A 103 56.01 5.67 21.24
CA PRO A 103 57.21 5.24 21.94
C PRO A 103 58.14 6.41 22.32
N LEU A 104 57.99 7.58 21.69
CA LEU A 104 58.85 8.76 21.87
C LEU A 104 58.30 9.80 22.86
N VAL A 105 57.01 9.74 23.23
CA VAL A 105 56.39 10.68 24.16
C VAL A 105 55.66 9.88 25.23
N SER A 106 55.97 10.12 26.51
CA SER A 106 55.35 9.42 27.64
C SER A 106 53.88 9.85 27.82
N GLY A 107 52.99 9.33 26.98
CA GLY A 107 51.55 9.61 27.02
C GLY A 107 50.74 8.74 26.05
N TYR A 108 49.46 8.57 26.35
CA TYR A 108 48.47 8.02 25.42
C TYR A 108 47.79 9.16 24.67
N TYR A 109 47.54 8.99 23.37
CA TYR A 109 46.73 9.91 22.58
C TYR A 109 45.66 9.15 21.83
N ILE A 110 44.50 9.78 21.72
CA ILE A 110 43.37 9.26 20.95
C ILE A 110 43.67 9.53 19.49
N LEU A 111 43.76 8.47 18.69
CA LEU A 111 43.84 8.59 17.25
C LEU A 111 42.50 8.32 16.61
N HIS A 112 42.10 9.22 15.73
CA HIS A 112 40.93 9.08 14.90
C HIS A 112 41.23 8.13 13.76
N GLY A 113 41.20 6.83 14.04
CA GLY A 113 41.13 5.81 13.02
C GLY A 113 42.27 6.01 12.07
N SER A 114 43.45 6.35 12.65
CA SER A 114 44.80 6.38 12.10
C SER A 114 45.72 7.41 12.70
N TYR A 115 47.01 7.14 12.52
CA TYR A 115 48.10 7.89 13.08
C TYR A 115 48.11 9.32 12.50
N PRO A 116 48.47 10.33 13.31
CA PRO A 116 48.66 11.66 12.83
C PRO A 116 50.01 11.67 12.11
N VAL A 117 50.00 11.78 10.79
CA VAL A 117 51.21 12.22 10.11
C VAL A 117 51.36 13.69 10.47
N GLY A 118 52.46 14.05 11.15
CA GLY A 118 52.79 15.44 11.40
C GLY A 118 52.83 16.19 10.07
N ASN A 119 52.08 17.30 10.00
CA ASN A 119 52.17 18.40 9.04
C ASN A 119 52.77 18.08 7.64
N TYR A 120 52.31 17.02 6.98
CA TYR A 120 52.43 16.96 5.53
C TYR A 120 51.06 17.36 5.00
N SER A 121 50.95 18.63 4.61
CA SER A 121 49.91 19.08 3.71
C SER A 121 50.06 18.23 2.44
N ILE A 122 49.31 17.14 2.35
CA ILE A 122 49.12 16.45 1.07
C ILE A 122 48.18 17.35 0.30
N SER A 123 48.78 18.36 -0.31
CA SER A 123 48.21 19.15 -1.39
C SER A 123 47.52 18.20 -2.36
N ASN A 124 46.22 18.42 -2.59
CA ASN A 124 45.40 17.87 -3.67
C ASN A 124 46.23 17.14 -4.74
N VAL A 125 46.51 15.86 -4.53
CA VAL A 125 47.04 15.02 -5.59
C VAL A 125 45.82 14.51 -6.35
N SER A 126 45.23 15.40 -7.15
CA SER A 126 44.38 15.04 -8.27
C SER A 126 45.23 14.45 -9.39
N ASN A 127 46.03 13.42 -9.10
CA ASN A 127 46.61 12.58 -10.13
C ASN A 127 45.59 11.47 -10.42
N LEU A 128 45.07 11.53 -11.64
CA LEU A 128 43.92 10.84 -12.25
C LEU A 128 43.77 9.32 -12.10
N ASN A 129 44.43 8.61 -11.18
CA ASN A 129 44.28 7.15 -11.04
C ASN A 129 44.26 6.58 -9.60
N ASN A 130 44.52 7.38 -8.55
CA ASN A 130 44.50 6.89 -7.16
C ASN A 130 43.45 7.62 -6.33
N ILE A 131 42.29 6.98 -6.14
CA ILE A 131 41.25 7.44 -5.21
C ILE A 131 41.77 7.22 -3.79
N TYR A 132 41.90 8.31 -3.04
CA TYR A 132 42.34 8.37 -1.64
C TYR A 132 41.19 8.84 -0.77
N CYS A 133 40.97 8.18 0.37
CA CYS A 133 39.92 8.54 1.32
C CYS A 133 40.45 8.60 2.75
N ASP A 134 40.21 9.74 3.40
CA ASP A 134 40.52 9.95 4.81
C ASP A 134 39.26 9.71 5.66
N CYS A 135 39.29 8.66 6.46
CA CYS A 135 38.16 8.26 7.30
C CYS A 135 37.86 9.23 8.46
N THR A 136 38.71 10.24 8.67
CA THR A 136 38.48 11.34 9.62
C THR A 136 37.45 12.33 9.10
N TYR A 137 37.44 12.58 7.78
CA TYR A 137 36.61 13.59 7.14
C TYR A 137 35.54 13.01 6.22
N GLN A 138 35.80 11.81 5.68
CA GLN A 138 34.95 11.16 4.69
C GLN A 138 34.56 9.76 5.17
N SER A 139 33.35 9.62 5.69
CA SER A 139 32.80 8.33 6.14
C SER A 139 32.22 7.49 5.02
N ASN A 140 31.69 8.14 3.97
CA ASN A 140 30.99 7.48 2.86
C ASN A 140 31.92 6.80 1.85
N CYS A 141 33.23 6.82 2.07
CA CYS A 141 34.16 6.24 1.12
C CYS A 141 34.21 4.72 1.26
N THR A 142 34.00 4.04 0.14
CA THR A 142 34.01 2.59 0.03
C THR A 142 34.82 2.14 -1.17
N PHE A 143 35.40 0.94 -1.05
CA PHE A 143 36.16 0.27 -2.08
C PHE A 143 35.75 -1.19 -2.15
N GLN A 144 36.01 -1.83 -3.28
CA GLN A 144 35.79 -3.26 -3.43
C GLN A 144 36.64 -4.05 -2.43
N ALA A 145 36.01 -4.97 -1.70
CA ALA A 145 36.68 -5.86 -0.77
C ALA A 145 37.49 -6.93 -1.52
N GLY A 146 38.67 -7.26 -1.00
CA GLY A 146 39.51 -8.31 -1.60
C GLY A 146 40.51 -8.91 -0.64
N PHE A 147 41.23 -9.93 -1.11
CA PHE A 147 42.32 -10.58 -0.38
C PHE A 147 43.66 -10.09 -0.93
N TYR A 148 44.51 -9.59 -0.05
CA TYR A 148 45.83 -9.08 -0.40
C TYR A 148 46.91 -10.00 0.18
N ASN A 149 47.95 -10.31 -0.63
CA ASN A 149 49.06 -11.18 -0.20
C ASN A 149 50.17 -10.42 0.54
N TYR A 150 50.09 -9.10 0.56
CA TYR A 150 51.10 -8.27 1.18
C TYR A 150 50.49 -7.54 2.36
N SER A 151 51.22 -7.59 3.46
CA SER A 151 51.03 -6.66 4.56
C SER A 151 51.68 -5.34 4.17
N ILE A 152 50.92 -4.26 4.05
CA ILE A 152 51.55 -2.95 4.20
C ILE A 152 51.82 -2.82 5.69
N ARG A 153 53.10 -2.79 6.09
CA ARG A 153 53.44 -2.06 7.32
C ARG A 153 53.13 -0.62 6.95
N PRO A 154 52.06 0.00 7.45
CA PRO A 154 51.79 1.38 7.08
C PRO A 154 53.03 2.14 7.55
N ALA A 155 53.84 2.63 6.58
CA ALA A 155 55.16 3.18 6.86
C ALA A 155 55.07 4.20 7.98
N HIS A 156 53.95 4.93 8.02
CA HIS A 156 53.41 5.56 9.21
C HIS A 156 51.89 5.46 9.16
N GLY A 157 51.32 4.38 9.69
CA GLY A 157 50.00 4.45 10.31
C GLY A 157 48.82 5.11 9.57
N GLN A 158 48.52 4.72 8.34
CA GLN A 158 47.69 5.53 7.43
C GLN A 158 46.17 5.42 7.67
N ALA A 159 45.50 6.60 7.74
CA ALA A 159 44.03 6.91 7.82
C ALA A 159 43.24 6.61 6.58
N SER A 160 43.91 5.95 5.67
CA SER A 160 43.79 6.27 4.29
C SER A 160 43.42 5.00 3.59
N LEU A 161 42.17 4.94 3.15
CA LEU A 161 41.76 3.92 2.21
C LEU A 161 42.16 4.39 0.82
N TYR A 162 43.00 3.59 0.17
CA TYR A 162 43.39 3.83 -1.21
C TYR A 162 43.43 2.53 -1.97
N LYS A 163 43.15 2.60 -3.27
CA LYS A 163 43.28 1.44 -4.16
C LYS A 163 44.76 1.10 -4.28
N PRO A 164 45.20 -0.08 -3.81
CA PRO A 164 46.62 -0.33 -3.73
C PRO A 164 47.14 -0.93 -5.04
N SER A 165 48.46 -0.84 -5.20
CA SER A 165 49.21 -1.49 -6.28
C SER A 165 50.28 -2.37 -5.62
N PRO A 166 50.30 -3.70 -5.86
CA PRO A 166 49.53 -4.46 -6.86
C PRO A 166 48.07 -4.73 -6.48
N PRO A 167 47.21 -5.13 -7.45
CA PRO A 167 45.79 -5.45 -7.21
C PRO A 167 45.60 -6.64 -6.26
N PRO A 168 44.39 -6.82 -5.70
CA PRO A 168 44.07 -7.97 -4.85
C PRO A 168 44.22 -9.29 -5.60
N ILE A 169 44.57 -10.36 -4.87
CA ILE A 169 44.61 -11.74 -5.39
C ILE A 169 43.21 -12.18 -5.81
N PHE A 170 42.23 -11.82 -4.99
CA PHE A 170 40.83 -12.18 -5.16
C PHE A 170 39.96 -11.01 -4.73
N ILE A 171 38.99 -10.67 -5.55
CA ILE A 171 37.96 -9.69 -5.24
C ILE A 171 36.74 -10.46 -4.73
N VAL A 172 36.20 -10.07 -3.58
CA VAL A 172 34.96 -10.64 -3.07
C VAL A 172 33.80 -9.96 -3.79
N PRO A 173 33.06 -10.64 -4.69
CA PRO A 173 32.00 -10.03 -5.48
C PRO A 173 30.91 -9.46 -4.56
N GLY A 174 30.47 -8.24 -4.87
CA GLY A 174 29.43 -7.55 -4.13
C GLY A 174 29.84 -6.94 -2.77
N MET A 175 30.90 -7.44 -2.15
CA MET A 175 31.33 -6.93 -0.84
C MET A 175 32.21 -5.68 -0.99
N LEU A 176 31.88 -4.66 -0.22
CA LEU A 176 32.62 -3.42 -0.10
C LEU A 176 33.25 -3.31 1.28
N VAL A 177 34.35 -2.59 1.39
CA VAL A 177 34.98 -2.18 2.64
C VAL A 177 35.11 -0.67 2.64
N GLY A 178 35.01 -0.05 3.82
CA GLY A 178 35.03 1.38 3.93
C GLY A 178 35.44 1.83 5.32
N CYS A 179 35.35 3.14 5.53
CA CYS A 179 35.70 3.76 6.80
C CYS A 179 34.80 3.29 7.94
N LEU A 180 33.53 3.00 7.62
CA LEU A 180 32.58 2.41 8.55
C LEU A 180 32.13 1.03 8.04
N PRO A 181 32.28 -0.03 8.85
CA PRO A 181 31.74 -1.34 8.52
C PRO A 181 30.23 -1.30 8.25
N HIS A 182 29.48 -0.46 8.98
CA HIS A 182 28.04 -0.25 8.80
C HIS A 182 27.72 0.22 7.37
N ASP A 183 28.25 1.38 6.99
CA ASP A 183 27.96 1.99 5.70
C ASP A 183 28.46 1.13 4.53
N SER A 184 29.65 0.54 4.67
CA SER A 184 30.18 -0.38 3.66
C SER A 184 29.34 -1.65 3.52
N MET A 185 28.79 -2.19 4.62
CA MET A 185 27.89 -3.33 4.57
C MET A 185 26.56 -2.97 3.89
N LEU A 186 25.96 -1.83 4.23
CA LEU A 186 24.72 -1.36 3.61
C LEU A 186 24.87 -1.12 2.09
N LEU A 187 26.02 -0.63 1.66
CA LEU A 187 26.33 -0.43 0.23
C LEU A 187 26.75 -1.71 -0.49
N SER A 188 27.11 -2.76 0.24
CA SER A 188 27.47 -4.06 -0.35
C SER A 188 26.25 -4.77 -0.92
N THR A 189 26.50 -5.71 -1.83
CA THR A 189 25.54 -6.71 -2.31
C THR A 189 25.95 -8.09 -1.81
N LEU A 190 25.01 -9.04 -1.79
CA LEU A 190 25.26 -10.40 -1.29
C LEU A 190 25.64 -11.38 -2.41
N GLU A 191 26.22 -10.89 -3.52
CA GLU A 191 26.55 -11.69 -4.70
C GLU A 191 27.43 -12.92 -4.38
N CYS A 192 28.44 -12.75 -3.52
CA CYS A 192 29.30 -13.86 -3.07
C CYS A 192 28.52 -15.01 -2.40
N PHE A 193 27.38 -14.72 -1.75
CA PHE A 193 26.60 -15.71 -0.98
C PHE A 193 25.83 -16.68 -1.87
N TYR A 194 25.66 -16.36 -3.16
CA TYR A 194 25.06 -17.25 -4.15
C TYR A 194 26.08 -18.20 -4.79
N ASN A 195 27.38 -18.02 -4.52
CA ASN A 195 28.46 -18.78 -5.15
C ASN A 195 29.28 -19.56 -4.13
N ARG A 196 29.24 -20.90 -4.24
CA ARG A 196 29.97 -21.77 -3.31
C ARG A 196 31.48 -21.54 -3.31
N SER A 197 32.09 -21.37 -4.47
CA SER A 197 33.53 -21.10 -4.58
C SER A 197 33.92 -19.79 -3.89
N CYS A 198 33.03 -18.79 -3.92
CA CYS A 198 33.28 -17.55 -3.19
C CYS A 198 33.20 -17.75 -1.67
N LEU A 199 32.17 -18.45 -1.19
CA LEU A 199 32.01 -18.79 0.23
C LEU A 199 33.20 -19.59 0.80
N ASP A 200 33.71 -20.55 0.03
CA ASP A 200 34.86 -21.35 0.41
C ASP A 200 36.13 -20.47 0.56
N LEU A 201 36.30 -19.46 -0.31
CA LEU A 201 37.44 -18.52 -0.26
C LEU A 201 37.38 -17.56 0.94
N ILE A 202 36.19 -17.17 1.37
CA ILE A 202 36.02 -16.31 2.57
C ILE A 202 36.06 -17.09 3.89
N GLY A 203 36.34 -18.40 3.84
CA GLY A 203 36.53 -19.24 5.03
C GLY A 203 35.25 -19.55 5.77
N VAL A 204 34.11 -19.49 5.09
CA VAL A 204 32.81 -19.87 5.64
C VAL A 204 32.73 -21.40 5.71
N SER A 205 32.26 -21.94 6.85
CA SER A 205 32.18 -23.39 7.09
C SER A 205 31.51 -24.13 5.93
N GLN A 206 32.01 -25.32 5.59
CA GLN A 206 31.44 -26.14 4.52
C GLN A 206 29.96 -26.51 4.74
N ALA A 207 29.45 -26.38 5.97
CA ALA A 207 28.07 -26.62 6.33
C ALA A 207 27.09 -25.53 5.82
N ILE A 208 27.58 -24.37 5.38
CA ILE A 208 26.71 -23.27 4.92
C ILE A 208 26.33 -23.47 3.46
N ILE A 209 25.03 -23.60 3.21
CA ILE A 209 24.46 -23.78 1.89
C ILE A 209 24.40 -22.39 1.20
N PRO A 210 24.92 -22.24 -0.02
CA PRO A 210 24.81 -20.99 -0.76
C PRO A 210 23.35 -20.64 -1.03
N LEU A 211 23.06 -19.35 -1.12
CA LEU A 211 21.74 -18.87 -1.51
C LEU A 211 21.41 -19.34 -2.93
N ASN A 212 20.15 -19.67 -3.17
CA ASN A 212 19.71 -20.19 -4.45
C ASN A 212 19.19 -19.07 -5.35
N ALA A 213 19.96 -18.71 -6.39
CA ALA A 213 19.58 -17.69 -7.36
C ALA A 213 18.40 -18.10 -8.26
N THR A 214 18.03 -19.39 -8.29
CA THR A 214 16.89 -19.87 -9.09
C THR A 214 15.56 -19.73 -8.37
N VAL A 215 15.57 -19.51 -7.05
CA VAL A 215 14.33 -19.27 -6.30
C VAL A 215 13.85 -17.86 -6.63
N PRO A 216 12.58 -17.68 -7.01
CA PRO A 216 12.03 -16.34 -7.23
C PRO A 216 12.15 -15.53 -5.95
N SER A 217 12.94 -14.46 -6.00
CA SER A 217 13.04 -13.45 -4.95
C SER A 217 12.67 -12.11 -5.55
N ARG A 218 12.04 -11.27 -4.74
CA ARG A 218 11.81 -9.86 -5.05
C ARG A 218 13.13 -9.10 -5.22
N PHE A 219 14.17 -9.53 -4.51
CA PHE A 219 15.49 -8.91 -4.55
C PHE A 219 16.39 -9.60 -5.57
N ARG A 220 16.99 -8.82 -6.47
CA ARG A 220 17.99 -9.34 -7.41
C ARG A 220 19.29 -9.62 -6.67
N VAL A 221 20.11 -10.52 -7.23
CA VAL A 221 21.42 -10.89 -6.66
C VAL A 221 22.35 -9.68 -6.45
N ASN A 222 22.25 -8.65 -7.29
CA ASN A 222 23.01 -7.40 -7.21
C ASN A 222 22.31 -6.28 -6.42
N THR A 223 21.27 -6.59 -5.66
CA THR A 223 20.55 -5.63 -4.82
C THR A 223 21.39 -5.33 -3.58
N THR A 224 21.45 -4.07 -3.15
CA THR A 224 22.27 -3.69 -1.99
C THR A 224 21.59 -4.10 -0.69
N VAL A 225 22.38 -4.39 0.33
CA VAL A 225 21.87 -4.75 1.66
C VAL A 225 20.99 -3.62 2.21
N ASN A 226 21.32 -2.35 1.95
CA ASN A 226 20.47 -1.23 2.33
C ASN A 226 19.07 -1.35 1.75
N THR A 227 18.96 -1.56 0.43
CA THR A 227 17.63 -1.66 -0.20
C THR A 227 16.83 -2.87 0.27
N MET A 228 17.51 -3.97 0.62
CA MET A 228 16.85 -5.13 1.25
C MET A 228 16.37 -4.78 2.67
N PHE A 229 17.23 -4.16 3.48
CA PHE A 229 16.93 -3.80 4.88
C PHE A 229 15.85 -2.71 5.00
N GLU A 230 15.87 -1.71 4.10
CA GLU A 230 14.81 -0.71 3.95
C GLU A 230 13.44 -1.33 3.61
N GLN A 231 13.42 -2.60 3.21
CA GLN A 231 12.22 -3.40 2.97
C GLN A 231 12.13 -4.58 3.95
N LEU A 232 12.86 -4.51 5.07
CA LEU A 232 12.90 -5.48 6.16
C LEU A 232 13.29 -6.91 5.74
N PHE A 233 13.97 -7.04 4.60
CA PHE A 233 14.24 -8.34 3.95
C PHE A 233 12.96 -9.14 3.62
N VAL A 234 11.79 -8.49 3.55
CA VAL A 234 10.51 -9.16 3.29
C VAL A 234 10.33 -9.43 1.80
N GLU A 235 10.19 -10.72 1.47
CA GLU A 235 9.90 -11.20 0.12
C GLU A 235 8.45 -10.92 -0.29
N THR A 236 7.50 -11.32 0.55
CA THR A 236 6.06 -11.18 0.30
C THR A 236 5.28 -10.94 1.58
N TRP A 237 4.31 -10.02 1.55
CA TRP A 237 3.30 -9.89 2.59
C TRP A 237 2.08 -10.74 2.25
N GLN A 238 1.72 -11.67 3.13
CA GLN A 238 0.53 -12.51 2.95
C GLN A 238 -0.63 -11.92 3.75
N ASN A 239 -1.57 -11.31 3.04
CA ASN A 239 -2.72 -10.65 3.63
C ASN A 239 -3.96 -11.53 3.43
N SER A 240 -4.55 -12.03 4.52
CA SER A 240 -5.82 -12.76 4.47
C SER A 240 -6.77 -12.22 5.53
N SER A 241 -8.00 -11.94 5.13
CA SER A 241 -9.08 -11.53 6.04
C SER A 241 -10.26 -12.49 5.93
N ASN A 242 -11.05 -12.61 7.00
CA ASN A 242 -12.22 -13.48 7.03
C ASN A 242 -13.42 -12.72 7.61
N PHE A 243 -14.27 -12.21 6.71
CA PHE A 243 -15.48 -11.49 7.09
C PHE A 243 -16.44 -12.37 7.91
N THR A 244 -16.55 -13.66 7.62
CA THR A 244 -17.44 -14.57 8.34
C THR A 244 -17.02 -14.69 9.81
N SER A 245 -15.72 -14.87 10.06
CA SER A 245 -15.18 -14.90 11.43
C SER A 245 -15.40 -13.58 12.15
N TYR A 246 -15.19 -12.46 11.47
CA TYR A 246 -15.47 -11.12 12.01
C TYR A 246 -16.94 -10.95 12.40
N TYR A 247 -17.86 -11.25 11.48
CA TYR A 247 -19.30 -11.10 11.69
C TYR A 247 -19.80 -11.96 12.85
N ASN A 248 -19.32 -13.20 12.95
CA ASN A 248 -19.65 -14.10 14.06
C ASN A 248 -19.12 -13.59 15.40
N ALA A 249 -17.91 -13.01 15.43
CA ALA A 249 -17.33 -12.43 16.65
C ALA A 249 -18.10 -11.17 17.11
N CYS A 250 -18.62 -10.36 16.19
CA CYS A 250 -19.47 -9.21 16.50
C CYS A 250 -20.86 -9.60 17.05
N HIS A 251 -21.31 -10.85 16.84
CA HIS A 251 -22.55 -11.43 17.34
C HIS A 251 -23.75 -10.45 17.38
N PRO A 252 -24.12 -9.82 16.25
CA PRO A 252 -25.15 -8.78 16.23
C PRO A 252 -26.49 -9.35 16.71
N LYS A 253 -27.04 -8.77 17.78
CA LYS A 253 -28.33 -9.20 18.36
C LYS A 253 -29.54 -8.72 17.56
N THR A 254 -29.36 -7.66 16.77
CA THR A 254 -30.43 -6.98 16.03
C THR A 254 -29.89 -6.55 14.67
N CYS A 255 -30.57 -6.95 13.59
CA CYS A 255 -30.27 -6.49 12.24
C CYS A 255 -31.25 -5.39 11.85
N PHE A 256 -30.74 -4.23 11.44
CA PHE A 256 -31.55 -3.16 10.87
C PHE A 256 -31.41 -3.19 9.35
N TYR A 257 -32.52 -3.33 8.64
CA TYR A 257 -32.58 -3.14 7.20
C TYR A 257 -33.25 -1.79 6.92
N THR A 258 -32.67 -1.00 6.03
CA THR A 258 -33.30 0.22 5.52
C THR A 258 -33.98 -0.10 4.19
N TYR A 259 -35.31 -0.22 4.20
CA TYR A 259 -36.08 -0.25 2.96
C TYR A 259 -36.23 1.18 2.44
N THR A 260 -35.49 1.54 1.40
CA THR A 260 -35.81 2.72 0.59
C THR A 260 -36.95 2.36 -0.36
N GLN A 261 -38.20 2.33 0.14
CA GLN A 261 -39.34 2.40 -0.76
C GLN A 261 -39.36 3.81 -1.35
N ARG A 262 -39.16 3.94 -2.66
CA ARG A 262 -39.61 5.13 -3.39
C ARG A 262 -41.13 5.10 -3.32
N GLY A 263 -41.70 5.68 -2.27
CA GLY A 263 -43.14 5.85 -2.13
C GLY A 263 -43.64 6.57 -3.38
N ASN A 264 -44.29 5.84 -4.27
CA ASN A 264 -44.88 6.43 -5.46
C ASN A 264 -46.03 7.31 -4.94
N PHE A 265 -45.89 8.63 -5.04
CA PHE A 265 -46.89 9.59 -4.57
C PHE A 265 -48.28 9.25 -5.11
N LEU A 266 -48.36 8.74 -6.34
CA LEU A 266 -49.60 8.26 -6.95
C LEU A 266 -50.22 7.08 -6.17
N TYR A 267 -49.41 6.17 -5.63
CA TYR A 267 -49.87 5.02 -4.84
C TYR A 267 -50.42 5.44 -3.46
N ALA A 268 -49.83 6.46 -2.83
CA ALA A 268 -50.37 7.03 -1.59
C ALA A 268 -51.69 7.77 -1.84
N LEU A 269 -51.77 8.52 -2.96
CA LEU A 269 -52.98 9.23 -3.36
C LEU A 269 -54.13 8.28 -3.69
N THR A 270 -53.87 7.18 -4.42
CA THR A 270 -54.91 6.20 -4.76
C THR A 270 -55.47 5.51 -3.52
N ILE A 271 -54.62 5.19 -2.53
CA ILE A 271 -55.08 4.65 -1.25
C ILE A 271 -56.00 5.64 -0.53
N LEU A 272 -55.63 6.93 -0.45
CA LEU A 272 -56.46 7.95 0.19
C LEU A 272 -57.81 8.15 -0.53
N VAL A 273 -57.81 8.20 -1.86
CA VAL A 273 -59.04 8.31 -2.66
C VAL A 273 -59.91 7.06 -2.50
N SER A 274 -59.31 5.86 -2.41
CA SER A 274 -60.03 4.61 -2.18
C SER A 274 -60.65 4.53 -0.78
N LEU A 275 -59.98 5.08 0.24
CA LEU A 275 -60.45 5.11 1.63
C LEU A 275 -61.61 6.08 1.86
N ILE A 276 -61.67 7.18 1.09
CA ILE A 276 -62.70 8.22 1.22
C ILE A 276 -63.96 7.87 0.40
N GLY A 277 -64.03 6.67 -0.20
CA GLY A 277 -65.12 6.31 -1.11
C GLY A 277 -65.12 7.18 -2.38
N GLY A 278 -63.97 7.74 -2.74
CA GLY A 278 -63.85 8.68 -3.86
C GLY A 278 -64.23 8.06 -5.20
N LEU A 279 -64.14 6.74 -5.34
CA LEU A 279 -64.55 6.05 -6.56
C LEU A 279 -66.06 6.21 -6.81
N THR A 280 -66.91 6.02 -5.79
CA THR A 280 -68.36 6.19 -5.91
C THR A 280 -68.75 7.65 -6.16
N THR A 281 -68.05 8.59 -5.54
CA THR A 281 -68.35 10.03 -5.67
C THR A 281 -67.93 10.57 -7.04
N ILE A 282 -66.74 10.19 -7.52
CA ILE A 282 -66.24 10.59 -8.85
C ILE A 282 -67.08 9.95 -9.95
N LEU A 283 -67.45 8.67 -9.80
CA LEU A 283 -68.31 7.98 -10.76
C LEU A 283 -69.69 8.65 -10.86
N GLY A 284 -70.29 9.04 -9.72
CA GLY A 284 -71.57 9.76 -9.72
C GLY A 284 -71.52 11.12 -10.42
N ILE A 285 -70.44 11.88 -10.25
CA ILE A 285 -70.23 13.16 -10.95
C ILE A 285 -70.04 12.92 -12.45
N PHE A 286 -69.24 11.92 -12.82
CA PHE A 286 -68.95 11.59 -14.22
C PHE A 286 -70.21 11.10 -14.95
N VAL A 287 -71.01 10.26 -14.30
CA VAL A 287 -72.32 9.81 -14.80
C VAL A 287 -73.27 10.99 -14.98
N SER A 288 -73.34 11.91 -14.00
CA SER A 288 -74.22 13.09 -14.09
C SER A 288 -73.83 14.01 -15.25
N LEU A 289 -72.53 14.20 -15.48
CA LEU A 289 -72.02 14.97 -16.62
C LEU A 289 -72.33 14.28 -17.96
N LEU A 290 -72.16 12.96 -18.05
CA LEU A 290 -72.51 12.20 -19.25
C LEU A 290 -74.01 12.30 -19.55
N VAL A 291 -74.89 12.15 -18.55
CA VAL A 291 -76.34 12.27 -18.73
C VAL A 291 -76.73 13.67 -19.21
N GLN A 292 -76.15 14.73 -18.65
CA GLN A 292 -76.40 16.09 -19.13
C GLN A 292 -75.91 16.30 -20.57
N PHE A 293 -74.75 15.75 -20.91
CA PHE A 293 -74.19 15.81 -22.26
C PHE A 293 -75.10 15.10 -23.28
N PHE A 294 -75.57 13.89 -22.98
CA PHE A 294 -76.50 13.15 -23.83
C PHE A 294 -77.88 13.83 -23.94
N ARG A 295 -78.41 14.39 -22.85
CA ARG A 295 -79.66 15.19 -22.90
C ARG A 295 -79.52 16.43 -23.78
N GLY A 296 -78.37 17.12 -23.73
CA GLY A 296 -78.09 18.27 -24.58
C GLY A 296 -78.05 17.90 -26.07
N LEU A 297 -77.45 16.75 -26.40
CA LEU A 297 -77.44 16.21 -27.76
C LEU A 297 -78.86 15.82 -28.25
N LEU A 298 -79.68 15.21 -27.39
CA LEU A 298 -81.06 14.81 -27.74
C LEU A 298 -82.00 16.01 -27.94
N LEU A 299 -81.89 17.05 -27.12
CA LEU A 299 -82.68 18.29 -27.31
C LEU A 299 -82.30 19.01 -28.61
N LYS A 300 -81.03 18.92 -29.02
CA LYS A 300 -80.56 19.47 -30.30
C LYS A 300 -81.07 18.65 -31.49
N CYS A 301 -81.19 17.32 -31.37
CA CYS A 301 -81.85 16.48 -32.39
C CYS A 301 -83.39 16.70 -32.48
N ARG A 302 -84.06 17.13 -31.39
CA ARG A 302 -85.53 17.35 -31.37
C ARG A 302 -85.97 18.74 -31.89
N GLY A 303 -85.04 19.70 -31.96
CA GLY A 303 -85.31 21.07 -32.44
C GLY A 303 -85.37 21.23 -33.97
N ASP A 304 -84.77 20.32 -34.74
CA ASP A 304 -84.73 20.38 -36.20
C ASP A 304 -85.76 19.43 -36.83
N THR A 305 -87.03 19.61 -36.46
CA THR A 305 -88.16 19.08 -37.24
C THR A 305 -88.90 20.26 -37.87
N ILE A 306 -88.40 20.76 -39.00
CA ILE A 306 -89.15 21.43 -40.07
C ILE A 306 -88.23 21.51 -41.31
N HIS A 307 -88.74 21.02 -42.44
CA HIS A 307 -88.17 21.01 -43.79
C HIS A 307 -87.00 20.06 -44.06
N ILE A 308 -87.39 18.81 -44.35
CA ILE A 308 -86.69 17.99 -45.34
C ILE A 308 -86.73 18.77 -46.67
N VAL A 309 -85.58 19.30 -47.09
CA VAL A 309 -85.30 19.58 -48.50
C VAL A 309 -84.24 18.59 -48.94
N GLU A 310 -84.61 17.86 -49.98
CA GLU A 310 -83.85 16.83 -50.68
C GLU A 310 -82.51 17.40 -51.19
N ASN A 311 -81.43 16.62 -51.00
CA ASN A 311 -80.04 16.82 -51.48
C ASN A 311 -78.99 17.46 -50.53
N ASP A 312 -78.75 16.86 -49.36
CA ASP A 312 -77.43 16.96 -48.73
C ASP A 312 -77.01 15.67 -47.99
N LEU A 313 -75.78 15.21 -48.23
CA LEU A 313 -75.21 13.96 -47.67
C LEU A 313 -75.02 14.05 -46.15
N ALA A 314 -74.91 15.27 -45.61
CA ALA A 314 -74.77 15.56 -44.19
C ALA A 314 -76.04 15.29 -43.38
N GLY A 315 -77.23 15.51 -43.96
CA GLY A 315 -78.52 15.28 -43.27
C GLY A 315 -78.81 13.79 -43.01
N ARG A 316 -78.36 12.91 -43.90
CA ARG A 316 -78.47 11.45 -43.69
C ARG A 316 -77.57 10.95 -42.57
N GLN A 317 -76.34 11.44 -42.45
CA GLN A 317 -75.44 11.04 -41.37
C GLN A 317 -75.92 11.52 -39.99
N LEU A 318 -76.49 12.73 -39.91
CA LEU A 318 -77.10 13.22 -38.67
C LEU A 318 -78.32 12.39 -38.25
N PHE A 319 -79.16 11.95 -39.19
CA PHE A 319 -80.32 11.10 -38.87
C PHE A 319 -79.91 9.71 -38.36
N TYR A 320 -78.92 9.07 -39.00
CA TYR A 320 -78.37 7.80 -38.51
C TYR A 320 -77.67 7.96 -37.15
N PHE A 321 -77.01 9.09 -36.90
CA PHE A 321 -76.39 9.37 -35.60
C PHE A 321 -77.44 9.62 -34.50
N CYS A 322 -78.52 10.37 -34.76
CA CYS A 322 -79.61 10.54 -33.79
C CYS A 322 -80.37 9.21 -33.54
N CYS A 323 -80.56 8.35 -34.54
CA CYS A 323 -81.13 7.00 -34.35
C CYS A 323 -80.19 6.05 -33.58
N PHE A 324 -78.88 6.09 -33.85
CA PHE A 324 -77.89 5.30 -33.11
C PHE A 324 -77.81 5.74 -31.64
N VAL A 325 -77.87 7.05 -31.39
CA VAL A 325 -77.92 7.62 -30.03
C VAL A 325 -79.23 7.29 -29.31
N SER A 326 -80.38 7.24 -30.00
CA SER A 326 -81.64 6.80 -29.35
C SER A 326 -81.62 5.31 -29.01
N HIS A 327 -81.00 4.48 -29.85
CA HIS A 327 -80.87 3.04 -29.58
C HIS A 327 -79.91 2.78 -28.41
N LEU A 328 -78.75 3.46 -28.36
CA LEU A 328 -77.86 3.40 -27.22
C LEU A 328 -78.50 3.91 -25.92
N CYS A 329 -79.39 4.90 -26.00
CA CYS A 329 -80.05 5.44 -24.80
C CYS A 329 -81.04 4.42 -24.19
N ASN A 330 -81.75 3.66 -25.02
CA ASN A 330 -82.62 2.56 -24.57
C ASN A 330 -81.82 1.41 -23.95
N ASP A 331 -80.64 1.12 -24.49
CA ASP A 331 -79.76 0.08 -23.96
C ASP A 331 -79.06 0.52 -22.64
N ILE A 332 -78.83 1.82 -22.45
CA ILE A 332 -78.25 2.39 -21.21
C ILE A 332 -79.30 2.55 -20.09
N GLU A 333 -80.57 2.89 -20.40
CA GLU A 333 -81.65 2.88 -19.40
C GLU A 333 -81.87 1.48 -18.82
N ASN A 334 -81.86 0.45 -19.68
CA ASN A 334 -81.93 -0.95 -19.24
C ASN A 334 -80.70 -1.40 -18.41
N LEU A 335 -79.53 -0.81 -18.67
CA LEU A 335 -78.32 -1.10 -17.90
C LEU A 335 -78.34 -0.44 -16.50
N PHE A 336 -78.99 0.72 -16.37
CA PHE A 336 -79.13 1.43 -15.10
C PHE A 336 -80.16 0.78 -14.16
N ASP A 337 -81.26 0.22 -14.70
CA ASP A 337 -82.23 -0.55 -13.90
C ASP A 337 -81.65 -1.88 -13.38
N LEU A 338 -80.63 -2.44 -14.04
CA LEU A 338 -79.90 -3.63 -13.61
C LEU A 338 -78.78 -3.35 -12.59
N LEU A 339 -78.38 -2.09 -12.41
CA LEU A 339 -77.30 -1.67 -11.49
C LEU A 339 -77.82 -1.03 -10.19
N TYR A 340 -79.14 -0.98 -10.00
CA TYR A 340 -79.80 -0.63 -8.72
C TYR A 340 -80.39 -1.89 -8.05
N PHE A 341 -79.50 -2.79 -7.63
CA PHE A 341 -79.72 -3.72 -6.52
C PHE A 341 -78.42 -3.92 -5.74
#